data_AF-A0A8W8INU2-F1
#
_entry.id   AF-A0A8W8INU2-F1
#
_cell.length_a   1.000
_cell.length_b   1.000
_cell.length_c   1.000
_cell.angle_alpha   90.00
_cell.angle_beta   90.00
_cell.angle_gamma   90.00
#
_symmetry.space_group_name_H-M   'P 1'
#
loop_
_entity.id
_entity.type
_entity.pdbx_description
1 polymer ?
#
loop_
_entity_poly.entity_id
_entity_poly.type
_entity_poly.pdbx_seq_one_letter_code
_entity_poly.pdbx_strand_id
1 'polypeptide(L)'
;MMDKCGKVQQKVSCVFETEILNEPSNKRQFQGYKVVASDVLKNTALLSDVTRSIATEKLDGTCVFIAEFKGRPWLWARLDRKPNKAGDKRFKQYRSSLQKWEQSSQDLPKPSLEWDMEKDFKQVPEHWIPASDVPIVNGHPQPDQNGHTPGWVPVEKTSRQYCWHASAVDLDRSLGLFMG
;
A
#
# COMPACT_ATOMS: atom_id res chain seq x y z
N MET A 1 -22.66 0.25 -18.33
CA MET A 1 -21.91 0.20 -17.06
C MET A 1 -20.46 0.41 -17.41
N MET A 2 -19.83 1.50 -16.96
CA MET A 2 -18.39 1.67 -17.14
C MET A 2 -17.69 0.67 -16.24
N ASP A 3 -17.14 -0.38 -16.85
CA ASP A 3 -16.22 -1.28 -16.18
C ASP A 3 -15.11 -0.46 -15.53
N LYS A 4 -14.88 -0.72 -14.24
CA LYS A 4 -13.97 0.02 -13.36
C LYS A 4 -12.52 -0.14 -13.83
N CYS A 5 -12.12 0.59 -14.86
CA CYS A 5 -10.73 0.66 -15.27
C CYS A 5 -9.94 1.53 -14.27
N GLY A 6 -8.86 0.99 -13.71
CA GLY A 6 -7.74 1.80 -13.20
C GLY A 6 -7.81 2.34 -11.78
N LYS A 7 -8.35 1.61 -10.80
CA LYS A 7 -8.19 2.01 -9.39
C LYS A 7 -7.01 1.27 -8.75
N VAL A 8 -5.86 1.93 -8.65
CA VAL A 8 -4.74 1.42 -7.83
C VAL A 8 -5.10 1.57 -6.35
N GLN A 9 -5.80 0.58 -5.78
CA GLN A 9 -6.25 0.59 -4.38
C GLN A 9 -5.20 0.00 -3.43
N GLN A 10 -4.28 -0.77 -3.97
CA GLN A 10 -3.30 -1.56 -3.24
C GLN A 10 -1.96 -1.58 -3.96
N LYS A 11 -0.89 -1.71 -3.17
CA LYS A 11 0.46 -1.83 -3.70
C LYS A 11 0.64 -3.24 -4.24
N VAL A 12 0.98 -3.37 -5.52
CA VAL A 12 1.37 -4.66 -6.10
C VAL A 12 2.80 -5.01 -5.69
N SER A 13 3.06 -6.30 -5.47
CA SER A 13 4.41 -6.84 -5.32
C SER A 13 5.21 -6.60 -6.60
N CYS A 14 6.55 -6.58 -6.50
CA CYS A 14 7.40 -6.50 -7.69
C CYS A 14 7.04 -7.63 -8.66
N VAL A 15 6.76 -7.25 -9.92
CA VAL A 15 6.33 -8.15 -10.99
C VAL A 15 7.47 -9.06 -11.45
N PHE A 16 8.67 -8.51 -11.53
CA PHE A 16 9.87 -9.22 -11.96
C PHE A 16 10.65 -9.79 -10.77
N GLU A 17 11.35 -10.88 -11.01
CA GLU A 17 12.33 -11.43 -10.09
C GLU A 17 13.52 -10.48 -9.91
N THR A 18 14.20 -10.66 -8.79
CA THR A 18 15.39 -9.88 -8.47
C THR A 18 16.59 -10.78 -8.63
N GLU A 19 17.51 -10.38 -9.49
CA GLU A 19 18.75 -11.08 -9.75
C GLU A 19 19.92 -10.37 -9.05
N ILE A 20 20.85 -11.17 -8.54
CA ILE A 20 22.08 -10.68 -7.92
C ILE A 20 23.23 -11.06 -8.85
N LEU A 21 23.85 -10.04 -9.45
CA LEU A 21 25.02 -10.19 -10.29
C LEU A 21 26.28 -9.98 -9.45
N ASN A 22 27.28 -10.85 -9.61
CA ASN A 22 28.58 -10.76 -8.94
C ASN A 22 29.49 -9.71 -9.60
N GLU A 23 28.97 -8.50 -9.79
CA GLU A 23 29.69 -7.35 -10.32
C GLU A 23 29.48 -6.11 -9.42
N PRO A 24 30.43 -5.16 -9.34
CA PRO A 24 30.29 -3.98 -8.50
C PRO A 24 29.08 -3.11 -8.87
N SER A 25 28.41 -2.56 -7.85
CA SER A 25 27.29 -1.64 -8.04
C SER A 25 27.75 -0.25 -8.48
N ASN A 26 27.17 0.28 -9.56
CA ASN A 26 27.41 1.66 -9.99
C ASN A 26 26.77 2.71 -9.05
N LYS A 27 25.83 2.30 -8.19
CA LYS A 27 25.08 3.22 -7.30
C LYS A 27 25.69 3.35 -5.91
N ARG A 28 26.56 2.42 -5.49
CA ARG A 28 27.10 2.35 -4.13
C ARG A 28 28.58 1.96 -4.18
N GLN A 29 29.46 2.90 -3.85
CA GLN A 29 30.86 2.60 -3.54
C GLN A 29 30.88 1.52 -2.44
N PHE A 30 31.69 0.48 -2.60
CA PHE A 30 31.84 -0.66 -1.67
C PHE A 30 30.77 -1.77 -1.73
N GLN A 31 29.85 -1.75 -2.69
CA GLN A 31 28.97 -2.89 -2.93
C GLN A 31 29.54 -3.77 -4.06
N GLY A 32 30.10 -4.93 -3.72
CA GLY A 32 30.73 -5.87 -4.66
C GLY A 32 29.78 -6.74 -5.48
N TYR A 33 28.47 -6.49 -5.37
CA TYR A 33 27.42 -7.15 -6.14
C TYR A 33 26.40 -6.11 -6.60
N LYS A 34 25.66 -6.42 -7.65
CA LYS A 34 24.65 -5.56 -8.24
C LYS A 34 23.31 -6.26 -8.19
N VAL A 35 22.30 -5.54 -7.73
CA VAL A 35 20.93 -6.02 -7.66
C VAL A 35 20.17 -5.43 -8.84
N VAL A 36 19.68 -6.29 -9.73
CA VAL A 36 18.92 -5.90 -10.92
C VAL A 36 17.55 -6.56 -10.92
N ALA A 37 16.59 -5.97 -11.62
CA ALA A 37 15.39 -6.68 -12.00
C ALA A 37 15.74 -7.57 -13.20
N SER A 38 15.38 -8.85 -13.14
CA SER A 38 15.50 -9.73 -14.30
C SER A 38 14.33 -9.49 -15.26
N ASP A 39 14.37 -10.17 -16.40
CA ASP A 39 13.26 -10.29 -17.35
C ASP A 39 12.26 -11.41 -16.97
N VAL A 40 12.54 -12.14 -15.89
CA VAL A 40 11.70 -13.24 -15.41
C VAL A 40 10.55 -12.71 -14.55
N LEU A 41 9.32 -13.07 -14.92
CA LEU A 41 8.12 -12.76 -14.15
C LEU A 41 7.99 -13.67 -12.93
N LYS A 42 7.60 -13.10 -11.79
CA LYS A 42 7.24 -13.90 -10.62
C LYS A 42 5.96 -14.68 -10.89
N ASN A 43 5.89 -15.90 -10.37
CA ASN A 43 4.66 -16.70 -10.37
C ASN A 43 3.46 -15.96 -9.76
N THR A 44 3.68 -15.15 -8.72
CA THR A 44 2.62 -14.33 -8.10
C THR A 44 2.06 -13.27 -9.06
N ALA A 45 2.89 -12.72 -9.95
CA ALA A 45 2.45 -11.77 -10.96
C ALA A 45 1.67 -12.46 -12.09
N LEU A 46 2.11 -13.66 -12.51
CA LEU A 46 1.39 -14.48 -13.48
C LEU A 46 0.01 -14.90 -12.97
N LEU A 47 -0.08 -15.33 -11.71
CA LEU A 47 -1.36 -15.66 -11.04
C LEU A 47 -2.29 -14.44 -10.91
N SER A 48 -1.74 -13.23 -10.96
CA SER A 48 -2.50 -11.97 -10.95
C SER A 48 -2.83 -11.46 -12.37
N ASP A 49 -2.62 -12.28 -13.40
CA ASP A 49 -2.89 -11.97 -14.82
C ASP A 49 -2.20 -10.69 -15.30
N VAL A 50 -0.94 -10.48 -14.89
CA VAL A 50 -0.16 -9.31 -15.28
C VAL A 50 -0.01 -9.18 -16.80
N THR A 51 -0.07 -10.29 -17.53
CA THR A 51 0.01 -10.34 -19.00
C THR A 51 -1.14 -9.65 -19.71
N ARG A 52 -2.29 -9.49 -19.05
CA ARG A 52 -3.46 -8.78 -19.59
C ARG A 52 -3.65 -7.40 -18.97
N SER A 53 -2.70 -6.96 -18.15
CA SER A 53 -2.73 -5.65 -17.52
C SER A 53 -2.38 -4.55 -18.53
N ILE A 54 -3.03 -3.39 -18.38
CA ILE A 54 -2.73 -2.20 -19.18
C ILE A 54 -1.66 -1.40 -18.46
N ALA A 55 -0.51 -1.19 -19.10
CA ALA A 55 0.49 -0.28 -18.59
C ALA A 55 0.00 1.17 -18.75
N THR A 56 -0.01 1.92 -17.65
CA THR A 56 -0.31 3.35 -17.64
C THR A 56 0.91 4.13 -17.20
N GLU A 57 1.03 5.38 -17.61
CA GLU A 57 2.06 6.27 -17.11
C GLU A 57 1.95 6.43 -15.59
N LYS A 58 3.09 6.34 -14.90
CA LYS A 58 3.14 6.64 -13.46
C LYS A 58 3.33 8.14 -13.28
N LEU A 59 2.26 8.83 -12.90
CA LEU A 59 2.34 10.20 -12.43
C LEU A 59 3.01 10.25 -11.05
N ASP A 60 4.03 11.10 -10.88
CA ASP A 60 4.72 11.27 -9.60
C ASP A 60 4.01 12.29 -8.71
N GLY A 61 2.82 11.89 -8.26
CA GLY A 61 1.96 12.69 -7.41
C GLY A 61 1.55 11.97 -6.14
N THR A 62 0.54 12.52 -5.49
CA THR A 62 -0.09 11.93 -4.31
C THR A 62 -1.42 11.27 -4.72
N CYS A 63 -1.69 10.08 -4.20
CA CYS A 63 -2.94 9.38 -4.47
C CYS A 63 -4.11 10.10 -3.80
N VAL A 64 -5.14 10.42 -4.59
CA VAL A 64 -6.37 11.04 -4.13
C VAL A 64 -7.58 10.26 -4.60
N PHE A 65 -8.68 10.44 -3.89
CA PHE A 65 -9.97 9.86 -4.20
C PHE A 65 -11.04 10.94 -4.10
N ILE A 66 -11.97 11.01 -5.05
CA ILE A 66 -13.10 11.94 -4.99
C ILE A 66 -14.34 11.14 -4.60
N ALA A 67 -14.96 11.56 -3.50
CA ALA A 67 -16.21 10.98 -3.00
C ALA A 67 -17.01 12.00 -2.21
N GLU A 68 -18.30 11.72 -2.04
CA GLU A 68 -19.18 12.58 -1.26
C GLU A 68 -18.75 12.63 0.21
N PHE A 69 -18.69 13.85 0.76
CA PHE A 69 -18.52 14.12 2.17
C PHE A 69 -19.30 15.39 2.52
N LYS A 70 -20.08 15.37 3.60
CA LYS A 70 -20.95 16.50 4.00
C LYS A 70 -21.90 16.95 2.87
N GLY A 71 -22.42 15.99 2.09
CA GLY A 71 -23.39 16.21 1.02
C GLY A 71 -22.83 16.87 -0.24
N ARG A 72 -21.49 16.89 -0.42
CA ARG A 72 -20.83 17.48 -1.60
C ARG A 72 -19.66 16.61 -2.07
N PRO A 73 -19.26 16.68 -3.35
CA PRO A 73 -18.02 16.08 -3.81
C PRO A 73 -16.84 16.64 -3.02
N TRP A 74 -15.98 15.75 -2.52
CA TRP A 74 -14.86 16.10 -1.66
C TRP A 74 -13.58 15.38 -2.08
N LEU A 75 -12.44 16.01 -1.83
CA LEU A 75 -11.13 15.40 -2.04
C LEU A 75 -10.73 14.59 -0.81
N TRP A 76 -10.36 13.34 -1.00
CA TRP A 76 -9.86 12.44 0.03
C TRP A 76 -8.40 12.12 -0.22
N ALA A 77 -7.57 12.33 0.80
CA ALA A 77 -6.14 12.01 0.74
C ALA A 77 -5.91 10.57 1.21
N ARG A 78 -4.93 9.91 0.59
CA ARG A 78 -4.50 8.57 1.02
C ARG A 78 -3.88 8.62 2.41
N LEU A 79 -4.40 7.80 3.32
CA LEU A 79 -3.86 7.61 4.66
C LEU A 79 -3.90 6.13 5.04
N ASP A 80 -2.78 5.44 4.90
CA ASP A 80 -2.67 4.05 5.33
C ASP A 80 -2.57 3.97 6.86
N ARG A 81 -3.45 3.17 7.49
CA ARG A 81 -3.30 2.80 8.89
C ARG A 81 -2.11 1.85 9.01
N LYS A 82 -1.14 2.20 9.85
CA LYS A 82 0.09 1.43 10.05
C LYS A 82 0.13 0.78 11.43
N PRO A 83 0.92 -0.29 11.60
CA PRO A 83 1.21 -0.84 12.92
C PRO A 83 1.84 0.24 13.80
N ASN A 84 1.58 0.16 15.09
CA ASN A 84 2.34 0.91 16.09
C ASN A 84 3.66 0.19 16.41
N LYS A 85 4.43 0.72 17.38
CA LYS A 85 5.75 0.17 17.71
C LYS A 85 5.69 -1.29 18.20
N ALA A 86 4.63 -1.67 18.92
CA ALA A 86 4.45 -3.03 19.41
C ALA A 86 4.05 -3.98 18.28
N GLY A 87 3.07 -3.57 17.47
CA GLY A 87 2.63 -4.33 16.29
C GLY A 87 3.76 -4.54 15.27
N ASP A 88 4.54 -3.49 14.98
CA ASP A 88 5.70 -3.59 14.07
C ASP A 88 6.78 -4.55 14.60
N LYS A 89 7.03 -4.55 15.91
CA LYS A 89 7.96 -5.50 16.55
C LYS A 89 7.48 -6.95 16.40
N ARG A 90 6.21 -7.22 16.70
CA ARG A 90 5.60 -8.56 16.53
C ARG A 90 5.64 -9.02 15.08
N PHE A 91 5.31 -8.11 14.15
CA PHE A 91 5.34 -8.41 12.72
C PHE A 91 6.74 -8.76 12.23
N LYS A 92 7.77 -8.04 12.68
CA LYS A 92 9.17 -8.37 12.37
C LYS A 92 9.57 -9.75 12.90
N GLN A 93 9.20 -10.07 14.14
CA GLN A 93 9.45 -11.40 14.72
C GLN A 93 8.76 -12.50 13.90
N TYR A 94 7.50 -12.30 13.54
CA TYR A 94 6.77 -13.22 12.67
C TYR A 94 7.48 -13.42 11.33
N ARG A 95 7.87 -12.36 10.63
CA ARG A 95 8.56 -12.45 9.34
C ARG A 95 9.89 -13.19 9.44
N SER A 96 10.66 -12.95 10.51
CA SER A 96 11.90 -13.69 10.75
C SER A 96 11.65 -15.17 11.04
N SER A 97 10.61 -15.51 11.81
CA SER A 97 10.24 -16.90 12.06
C SER A 97 9.74 -17.60 10.79
N LEU A 98 8.92 -16.90 9.99
CA LEU A 98 8.42 -17.41 8.71
C LEU A 98 9.57 -17.70 7.74
N GLN A 99 10.53 -16.78 7.61
CA GLN A 99 11.71 -16.96 6.78
C GLN A 99 12.55 -18.18 7.21
N LYS A 100 12.73 -18.37 8.52
CA LYS A 100 13.44 -19.56 9.04
C LYS A 100 12.68 -20.85 8.76
N TRP A 101 11.34 -20.82 8.87
CA TRP A 101 10.50 -21.96 8.56
C TRP A 101 10.57 -22.33 7.07
N GLU A 102 10.49 -21.35 6.17
CA GLU A 102 10.63 -21.55 4.70
C GLU A 102 11.98 -22.16 4.30
N GLN A 103 13.04 -21.90 5.08
CA GLN A 103 14.39 -22.45 4.88
C GLN A 103 14.63 -23.80 5.57
N SER A 104 13.71 -24.24 6.43
CA SER A 104 13.79 -25.53 7.13
C SER A 104 13.13 -26.65 6.32
N SER A 105 13.21 -27.90 6.79
CA SER A 105 12.52 -29.06 6.19
C SER A 105 10.99 -28.98 6.20
N GLN A 106 10.40 -27.89 6.73
CA GLN A 106 8.94 -27.65 6.84
C GLN A 106 8.17 -28.65 7.71
N ASP A 107 8.87 -29.51 8.47
CA ASP A 107 8.26 -30.46 9.43
C ASP A 107 7.63 -29.78 10.65
N LEU A 108 8.02 -28.53 10.94
CA LEU A 108 7.46 -27.71 12.01
C LEU A 108 6.18 -26.99 11.53
N PRO A 109 5.24 -26.67 12.44
CA PRO A 109 4.06 -25.91 12.07
C PRO A 109 4.45 -24.53 11.51
N LYS A 110 3.80 -24.15 10.41
CA LYS A 110 3.99 -22.83 9.80
C LYS A 110 3.66 -21.73 10.83
N PRO A 111 4.57 -20.76 11.06
CA PRO A 111 4.26 -19.62 11.91
C PRO A 111 2.99 -18.90 11.43
N SER A 112 2.14 -18.48 12.35
CA SER A 112 0.97 -17.65 12.10
C SER A 112 1.11 -16.31 12.83
N LEU A 113 0.44 -15.28 12.31
CA LEU A 113 0.32 -13.99 12.97
C LEU A 113 -1.14 -13.57 12.98
N GLU A 114 -1.66 -13.39 14.18
CA GLU A 114 -2.96 -12.80 14.42
C GLU A 114 -2.79 -11.37 14.91
N TRP A 115 -3.39 -10.45 14.17
CA TRP A 115 -3.39 -9.02 14.47
C TRP A 115 -4.46 -8.69 15.51
N ASP A 116 -4.06 -7.99 16.57
CA ASP A 116 -4.97 -7.31 17.48
C ASP A 116 -5.22 -5.90 16.89
N MET A 117 -6.36 -5.72 16.22
CA MET A 117 -6.67 -4.50 15.48
C MET A 117 -6.75 -3.25 16.36
N GLU A 118 -6.92 -3.40 17.68
CA GLU A 118 -6.95 -2.30 18.64
C GLU A 118 -5.55 -2.01 19.18
N LYS A 119 -4.78 -3.06 19.52
CA LYS A 119 -3.49 -2.90 20.20
C LYS A 119 -2.28 -2.84 19.28
N ASP A 120 -2.33 -3.39 18.08
CA ASP A 120 -1.17 -3.47 17.19
C ASP A 120 -1.06 -2.27 16.24
N PHE A 121 -2.10 -1.45 16.13
CA PHE A 121 -2.20 -0.40 15.10
C PHE A 121 -2.26 1.00 15.71
N LYS A 122 -1.88 1.99 14.90
CA LYS A 122 -2.14 3.39 15.22
C LYS A 122 -3.64 3.69 15.13
N GLN A 123 -4.10 4.63 15.94
CA GLN A 123 -5.43 5.20 15.78
C GLN A 123 -5.54 5.95 14.46
N VAL A 124 -6.74 5.96 13.90
CA VAL A 124 -7.07 6.69 12.68
C VAL A 124 -7.93 7.91 13.03
N PRO A 125 -7.93 8.96 12.19
CA PRO A 125 -8.85 10.09 12.34
C PRO A 125 -10.32 9.65 12.26
N GLU A 126 -11.24 10.47 12.80
CA GLU A 126 -12.68 10.19 12.90
C GLU A 126 -13.33 9.77 11.59
N HIS A 127 -13.03 10.47 10.49
CA HIS A 127 -13.62 10.21 9.18
C HIS A 127 -12.75 9.34 8.28
N TRP A 128 -11.82 8.59 8.86
CA TRP A 128 -11.03 7.65 8.08
C TRP A 128 -11.91 6.51 7.58
N ILE A 129 -11.78 6.17 6.30
CA ILE A 129 -12.48 5.04 5.68
C ILE A 129 -11.47 4.08 5.05
N PRO A 130 -11.70 2.75 5.11
CA PRO A 130 -10.86 1.80 4.40
C PRO A 130 -11.00 1.99 2.88
N ALA A 131 -9.94 1.68 2.14
CA ALA A 131 -10.02 1.62 0.68
C ALA A 131 -10.96 0.49 0.23
N SER A 132 -11.58 0.63 -0.94
CA SER A 132 -12.71 -0.23 -1.35
C SER A 132 -12.39 -1.72 -1.41
N ASP A 133 -11.15 -2.08 -1.70
CA ASP A 133 -10.71 -3.48 -1.85
C ASP A 133 -10.09 -4.06 -0.56
N VAL A 134 -10.16 -3.32 0.55
CA VAL A 134 -9.69 -3.83 1.85
C VAL A 134 -10.70 -4.85 2.38
N PRO A 135 -10.28 -6.10 2.66
CA PRO A 135 -11.15 -7.08 3.26
C PRO A 135 -11.64 -6.64 4.64
N ILE A 136 -12.94 -6.80 4.90
CA ILE A 136 -13.55 -6.55 6.21
C ILE A 136 -13.87 -7.89 6.86
N VAL A 137 -13.32 -8.13 8.05
CA VAL A 137 -13.60 -9.35 8.85
C VAL A 137 -14.09 -8.89 10.22
N ASN A 138 -15.26 -9.37 10.63
CA ASN A 138 -15.92 -8.98 11.88
C ASN A 138 -16.04 -7.45 12.05
N GLY A 139 -16.31 -6.73 10.95
CA GLY A 139 -16.41 -5.27 10.96
C GLY A 139 -15.07 -4.53 10.96
N HIS A 140 -13.93 -5.22 11.01
CA HIS A 140 -12.61 -4.61 11.02
C HIS A 140 -11.90 -4.73 9.66
N PRO A 141 -11.35 -3.62 9.13
CA PRO A 141 -10.57 -3.62 7.90
C PRO A 141 -9.21 -4.27 8.13
N GLN A 142 -8.87 -5.25 7.29
CA GLN A 142 -7.70 -6.09 7.48
C GLN A 142 -6.43 -5.48 6.88
N PRO A 143 -5.27 -5.64 7.53
CA PRO A 143 -4.00 -5.21 6.96
C PRO A 143 -3.58 -6.10 5.78
N ASP A 144 -2.81 -5.53 4.87
CA ASP A 144 -2.18 -6.24 3.76
C ASP A 144 -0.99 -7.09 4.23
N GLN A 145 -0.34 -7.76 3.28
CA GLN A 145 0.88 -8.55 3.50
C GLN A 145 2.07 -7.74 4.07
N ASN A 146 2.01 -6.40 4.07
CA ASN A 146 3.01 -5.51 4.66
C ASN A 146 2.59 -4.99 6.05
N GLY A 147 1.43 -5.42 6.55
CA GLY A 147 0.88 -4.96 7.82
C GLY A 147 0.21 -3.59 7.73
N HIS A 148 -0.06 -3.05 6.54
CA HIS A 148 -0.72 -1.76 6.37
C HIS A 148 -2.18 -1.94 5.98
N THR A 149 -3.07 -1.09 6.47
CA THR A 149 -4.46 -1.04 6.00
C THR A 149 -4.66 0.22 5.14
N PRO A 150 -4.75 0.07 3.81
CA PRO A 150 -5.17 1.11 2.88
C PRO A 150 -6.39 1.90 3.34
N GLY A 151 -6.33 3.23 3.27
CA GLY A 151 -7.50 4.05 3.58
C GLY A 151 -7.39 5.50 3.14
N TRP A 152 -8.44 6.24 3.45
CA TRP A 152 -8.69 7.59 2.98
C TRP A 152 -9.18 8.47 4.13
N VAL A 153 -8.85 9.75 4.08
CA VAL A 153 -9.36 10.76 5.01
C VAL A 153 -9.76 12.00 4.20
N PRO A 154 -10.87 12.68 4.53
CA PRO A 154 -11.26 13.88 3.81
C PRO A 154 -10.21 14.96 4.02
N VAL A 155 -9.87 15.68 2.95
CA VAL A 155 -8.97 16.84 3.02
C VAL A 155 -9.74 17.99 3.62
N GLU A 156 -9.30 18.45 4.78
CA GLU A 156 -9.84 19.64 5.44
C GLU A 156 -8.93 20.83 5.19
N LYS A 157 -9.52 22.03 5.05
CA LYS A 157 -8.77 23.29 4.82
C LYS A 157 -7.71 23.58 5.87
N THR A 158 -7.96 23.17 7.11
CA THR A 158 -7.08 23.39 8.26
C THR A 158 -6.01 22.29 8.41
N SER A 159 -6.05 21.25 7.58
CA SER A 159 -5.11 20.13 7.68
C SER A 159 -3.71 20.54 7.22
N ARG A 160 -2.79 20.71 8.17
CA ARG A 160 -1.37 20.92 7.86
C ARG A 160 -0.74 19.72 7.13
N GLN A 161 -1.24 18.51 7.40
CA GLN A 161 -0.75 17.29 6.76
C GLN A 161 -1.07 17.26 5.26
N TYR A 162 -2.21 17.83 4.86
CA TYR A 162 -2.73 17.82 3.48
C TYR A 162 -2.79 19.22 2.88
N CYS A 163 -1.90 20.12 3.29
CA CYS A 163 -1.89 21.50 2.81
C CYS A 163 -1.71 21.59 1.28
N TRP A 164 -0.91 20.71 0.69
CA TRP A 164 -0.73 20.63 -0.76
C TRP A 164 -2.02 20.19 -1.47
N HIS A 165 -2.70 19.17 -0.94
CA HIS A 165 -4.02 18.76 -1.46
C HIS A 165 -5.03 19.90 -1.37
N ALA A 166 -5.09 20.58 -0.23
CA ALA A 166 -6.00 21.71 -0.01
C ALA A 166 -5.71 22.89 -0.95
N SER A 167 -4.45 23.09 -1.36
CA SER A 167 -4.09 24.13 -2.33
C SER A 167 -4.56 23.85 -3.77
N ALA A 168 -4.87 22.59 -4.09
CA ALA A 168 -5.33 22.17 -5.41
C ALA A 168 -6.87 22.18 -5.56
N VAL A 169 -7.62 22.51 -4.49
CA VAL A 169 -9.08 22.47 -4.49
C VAL A 169 -9.69 23.70 -3.84
N ASP A 170 -10.81 24.16 -4.39
CA ASP A 170 -11.72 25.08 -3.71
C ASP A 170 -12.91 24.25 -3.17
N LEU A 171 -12.83 23.90 -1.89
CA LEU A 171 -13.85 23.09 -1.22
C LEU A 171 -15.18 23.84 -1.05
N ASP A 172 -15.19 25.17 -1.03
CA ASP A 172 -16.46 25.93 -0.91
C ASP A 172 -17.23 25.91 -2.23
N ARG A 173 -16.49 26.01 -3.35
CA ARG A 173 -17.04 26.01 -4.70
C ARG A 173 -17.11 24.62 -5.33
N SER A 174 -16.62 23.58 -4.65
CA SER A 174 -16.49 22.22 -5.18
C SER A 174 -15.72 22.16 -6.51
N LEU A 175 -14.64 22.94 -6.61
CA LEU A 175 -13.74 22.97 -7.76
C LEU A 175 -12.40 22.31 -7.40
N GLY A 176 -11.76 21.66 -8.39
CA GLY A 176 -10.43 21.08 -8.23
C GLY A 176 -9.60 21.27 -9.49
N LEU A 177 -8.32 21.56 -9.32
CA LEU A 177 -7.35 21.52 -10.40
C LEU A 177 -6.97 20.05 -10.64
N PHE A 178 -7.16 19.59 -11.88
CA PHE A 178 -6.76 18.25 -12.30
C PHE A 178 -5.80 18.37 -13.49
N MET A 179 -4.64 17.74 -13.41
CA MET A 179 -3.78 17.52 -14.58
C MET A 179 -4.14 16.16 -15.16
N GLY A 180 -4.66 16.17 -16.39
CA GLY A 180 -5.01 14.99 -17.16
C GLY A 180 -3.97 14.64 -18.20
#